data_AF-A0AAV6RK37-F1
#
_entry.id   AF-A0AAV6RK37-F1
#
_cell.length_a   1.000
_cell.length_b   1.000
_cell.length_c   1.000
_cell.angle_alpha   90.00
_cell.angle_beta   90.00
_cell.angle_gamma   90.00
#
_symmetry.space_group_name_H-M   'P 1'
#
loop_
_entity.id
_entity.type
_entity.pdbx_description
1 polymer ?
#
loop_
_entity_poly.entity_id
_entity_poly.type
_entity_poly.pdbx_seq_one_letter_code
_entity_poly.pdbx_strand_id
1 'polypeptide(L)'
;MPKGGKKGGHKGRMRTYTSPDEIDAQMKAEKERKRQEQEEGGEGAAQDDKTEEKLSGSGSEDSDDEDSQRRRAGVEGLIEIENPNRLTQKTKKVTQFELDEPKQLSRREREEIEKQKAKERYMRLHMAGKTDQAKADLARLAIIRKQREDAAKKKDEEKKAKEAKEAVAAAARGVNSLSLK
;
A
#
# COMPACT_ATOMS: atom_id res chain seq x y z
N MET A 1 29.62 -30.51 -32.95
CA MET A 1 28.53 -31.06 -32.10
C MET A 1 28.24 -30.06 -30.98
N PRO A 2 27.06 -29.41 -30.93
CA PRO A 2 26.77 -28.47 -29.85
C PRO A 2 26.40 -29.25 -28.58
N LYS A 3 27.12 -29.01 -27.48
CA LYS A 3 26.83 -29.63 -26.19
C LYS A 3 25.52 -29.07 -25.65
N GLY A 4 24.49 -29.90 -25.60
CA GLY A 4 23.18 -29.55 -25.05
C GLY A 4 23.30 -29.10 -23.59
N GLY A 5 23.11 -27.80 -23.36
CA GLY A 5 23.02 -27.22 -22.03
C GLY A 5 21.82 -27.82 -21.30
N LYS A 6 22.09 -28.49 -20.19
CA LYS A 6 21.09 -29.09 -19.32
C LYS A 6 20.26 -27.97 -18.71
N LYS A 7 19.11 -27.64 -19.31
CA LYS A 7 18.05 -26.82 -18.68
C LYS A 7 17.49 -27.62 -17.50
N GLY A 8 18.22 -27.60 -16.39
CA GLY A 8 17.73 -28.08 -15.11
C GLY A 8 16.48 -27.30 -14.78
N GLY A 9 15.33 -27.99 -14.74
CA GLY A 9 14.06 -27.35 -14.51
C GLY A 9 14.08 -26.55 -13.21
N HIS A 10 13.43 -25.39 -13.20
CA HIS A 10 13.15 -24.61 -11.98
C HIS A 10 12.22 -25.33 -10.98
N LYS A 11 12.09 -26.66 -11.11
CA LYS A 11 11.31 -27.56 -10.28
C LYS A 11 12.16 -27.88 -9.05
N GLY A 12 12.10 -27.01 -8.04
CA GLY A 12 12.85 -27.19 -6.79
C GLY A 12 13.57 -25.94 -6.27
N ARG A 13 13.54 -24.81 -7.00
CA ARG A 13 13.95 -23.53 -6.41
C ARG A 13 12.91 -23.17 -5.34
N MET A 14 13.32 -23.07 -4.08
CA MET A 14 12.43 -22.61 -3.01
C MET A 14 11.73 -21.32 -3.44
N ARG A 15 10.41 -21.27 -3.25
CA ARG A 15 9.62 -20.07 -3.50
C ARG A 15 10.09 -19.03 -2.48
N THR A 16 10.88 -18.07 -2.93
CA THR A 16 11.23 -16.90 -2.13
C THR A 16 10.03 -15.98 -2.12
N TYR A 17 9.44 -15.76 -0.95
CA TYR A 17 8.41 -14.73 -0.78
C TYR A 17 9.14 -13.40 -0.58
N THR A 18 8.84 -12.42 -1.43
CA THR A 18 9.27 -11.04 -1.23
C THR A 18 8.70 -10.54 0.10
N SER A 19 9.52 -9.89 0.92
CA SER A 19 9.04 -9.35 2.20
C SER A 19 8.04 -8.21 1.93
N PRO A 20 7.03 -7.99 2.80
CA PRO A 20 6.07 -6.89 2.61
C PRO A 20 6.76 -5.53 2.48
N ASP A 21 7.82 -5.30 3.26
CA ASP A 21 8.60 -4.07 3.23
C ASP A 21 9.33 -3.88 1.88
N GLU A 22 9.79 -4.96 1.25
CA GLU A 22 10.39 -4.92 -0.09
C GLU A 22 9.36 -4.61 -1.18
N ILE A 23 8.13 -5.14 -1.06
CA ILE A 23 7.04 -4.85 -2.00
C ILE A 23 6.67 -3.37 -1.91
N ASP A 24 6.54 -2.84 -0.69
CA ASP A 24 6.22 -1.43 -0.47
C ASP A 24 7.33 -0.50 -0.96
N ALA A 25 8.60 -0.88 -0.75
CA ALA A 25 9.74 -0.14 -1.27
C ALA A 25 9.77 -0.12 -2.80
N GLN A 26 9.46 -1.25 -3.46
CA GLN A 26 9.37 -1.34 -4.92
C GLN A 26 8.23 -0.47 -5.47
N MET A 27 7.05 -0.54 -4.87
CA MET A 27 5.90 0.28 -5.27
C MET A 27 6.17 1.78 -5.08
N LYS A 28 6.87 2.15 -4.01
CA LYS A 28 7.25 3.54 -3.75
C LYS A 28 8.29 4.03 -4.76
N ALA A 29 9.30 3.23 -5.07
CA ALA A 29 10.32 3.56 -6.06
C ALA A 29 9.73 3.71 -7.47
N GLU A 30 8.80 2.83 -7.86
CA GLU A 30 8.11 2.92 -9.15
C GLU A 30 7.23 4.19 -9.23
N LYS A 31 6.52 4.52 -8.15
CA LYS A 31 5.72 5.74 -8.07
C LYS A 31 6.57 7.01 -8.13
N GLU A 32 7.75 6.99 -7.52
CA GLU A 32 8.69 8.11 -7.54
C GLU A 32 9.31 8.27 -8.92
N ARG A 33 9.72 7.16 -9.56
CA ARG A 33 10.21 7.18 -10.94
C ARG A 33 9.16 7.69 -11.93
N LYS A 34 7.91 7.28 -11.78
CA LYS A 34 6.79 7.76 -12.61
C LYS A 34 6.50 9.25 -12.38
N ARG A 35 6.69 9.75 -11.16
CA ARG A 35 6.57 11.19 -10.86
C ARG A 35 7.72 11.98 -11.47
N GLN A 36 8.94 11.48 -11.35
CA GLN A 36 10.11 12.08 -11.99
C GLN A 36 9.97 12.08 -13.51
N GLU A 37 9.45 11.02 -14.12
CA GLU A 37 9.17 10.95 -15.55
C GLU A 37 8.05 11.93 -15.98
N GLN A 38 7.08 12.20 -15.10
CA GLN A 38 6.05 13.22 -15.33
C GLN A 38 6.56 14.65 -15.13
N GLU A 39 7.54 14.87 -14.24
CA GLU A 39 8.15 16.18 -13.99
C GLU A 39 9.25 16.49 -15.02
N GLU A 40 10.05 15.51 -15.44
CA GLU A 40 11.08 15.64 -16.47
C GLU A 40 10.52 15.55 -17.90
N GLY A 41 9.36 14.92 -18.09
CA GLY A 41 8.65 14.80 -19.38
C GLY A 41 7.72 15.97 -19.71
N GLY A 42 7.87 17.10 -19.01
CA GLY A 42 7.10 18.32 -19.25
C GLY A 42 7.55 19.10 -20.48
N GLU A 43 7.59 18.48 -21.66
CA GLU A 43 7.51 19.13 -22.98
C GLU A 43 7.50 18.06 -24.12
N GLY A 44 6.32 17.55 -24.46
CA GLY A 44 6.05 16.94 -25.77
C GLY A 44 6.12 15.41 -25.87
N ALA A 45 5.01 14.73 -25.59
CA ALA A 45 4.46 13.63 -26.40
C ALA A 45 3.25 12.99 -25.67
N ALA A 46 2.06 13.47 -26.01
CA ALA A 46 0.84 12.71 -25.80
C ALA A 46 0.74 11.64 -26.90
N GLN A 47 1.13 10.40 -26.59
CA GLN A 47 0.82 9.20 -27.38
C GLN A 47 0.93 8.00 -26.42
N ASP A 48 -0.19 7.53 -25.88
CA ASP A 48 -0.91 6.35 -26.37
C ASP A 48 0.01 5.11 -26.51
N ASP A 49 0.01 4.26 -25.47
CA ASP A 49 0.17 2.81 -25.62
C ASP A 49 -0.27 2.11 -24.32
N LYS A 50 -1.58 1.86 -24.20
CA LYS A 50 -2.10 0.79 -23.36
C LYS A 50 -2.45 -0.37 -24.28
N THR A 51 -1.48 -1.28 -24.45
CA THR A 51 -1.71 -2.62 -24.97
C THR A 51 -2.59 -3.40 -23.99
N GLU A 52 -3.91 -3.28 -24.12
CA GLU A 52 -4.86 -4.23 -23.55
C GLU A 52 -5.10 -5.38 -24.53
N GLU A 53 -5.15 -6.58 -23.95
CA GLU A 53 -5.41 -7.85 -24.60
C GLU A 53 -6.62 -7.82 -25.54
N LYS A 54 -6.42 -8.44 -26.71
CA LYS A 54 -7.47 -8.83 -27.62
C LYS A 54 -8.53 -9.70 -26.94
N LEU A 55 -9.71 -9.13 -26.71
CA LEU A 55 -10.97 -9.86 -26.83
C LEU A 55 -11.74 -9.30 -28.03
N SER A 56 -11.91 -10.17 -29.02
CA SER A 56 -12.70 -9.99 -30.23
C SER A 56 -14.17 -9.70 -29.88
N GLY A 57 -14.53 -8.41 -29.85
CA GLY A 57 -15.91 -7.92 -29.90
C GLY A 57 -16.18 -7.31 -31.28
N SER A 58 -16.85 -8.08 -32.13
CA SER A 58 -17.25 -7.72 -33.49
C SER A 58 -18.17 -6.50 -33.52
N GLY A 59 -17.75 -5.47 -34.28
CA GLY A 59 -18.56 -4.49 -35.04
C GLY A 59 -19.80 -3.90 -34.39
N SER A 60 -19.71 -2.63 -34.00
CA SER A 60 -20.86 -1.73 -33.99
C SER A 60 -20.42 -0.38 -34.53
N GLU A 61 -21.18 0.08 -35.51
CA GLU A 61 -20.96 1.24 -36.35
C GLU A 61 -21.22 2.51 -35.51
N ASP A 62 -20.17 3.28 -35.23
CA ASP A 62 -20.33 4.59 -34.58
C ASP A 62 -20.47 5.63 -35.69
N SER A 63 -21.73 5.87 -36.06
CA SER A 63 -22.15 6.90 -37.01
C SER A 63 -22.02 8.26 -36.32
N ASP A 64 -20.82 8.82 -36.40
CA ASP A 64 -20.46 10.15 -35.94
C ASP A 64 -21.08 11.19 -36.90
N ASP A 65 -22.35 11.54 -36.68
CA ASP A 65 -23.04 12.63 -37.38
C ASP A 65 -23.38 13.78 -36.42
N GLU A 66 -22.34 14.30 -35.76
CA GLU A 66 -22.34 15.62 -35.15
C GLU A 66 -21.40 16.57 -35.89
N ASP A 67 -21.85 17.00 -37.07
CA ASP A 67 -21.65 18.39 -37.44
C ASP A 67 -22.72 18.83 -38.45
N SER A 68 -23.71 19.60 -37.98
CA SER A 68 -24.60 20.35 -38.87
C SER A 68 -23.89 21.53 -39.55
N GLN A 69 -22.61 21.78 -39.23
CA GLN A 69 -21.73 22.73 -39.93
C GLN A 69 -20.74 22.04 -40.88
N ARG A 70 -20.57 20.72 -40.83
CA ARG A 70 -19.92 19.99 -41.93
C ARG A 70 -20.85 20.09 -43.12
N ARG A 71 -20.27 20.32 -44.29
CA ARG A 71 -21.02 20.19 -45.54
C ARG A 71 -21.42 18.73 -45.70
N ARG A 72 -22.59 18.38 -45.17
CA ARG A 72 -23.21 17.08 -45.36
C ARG A 72 -23.40 16.87 -46.86
N ALA A 73 -22.97 15.72 -47.36
CA ALA A 73 -22.96 15.46 -48.79
C ALA A 73 -24.36 15.00 -49.24
N GLY A 74 -24.87 15.56 -50.35
CA GLY A 74 -26.11 15.09 -50.95
C GLY A 74 -27.38 15.44 -50.14
N VAL A 75 -28.21 14.43 -49.86
CA VAL A 75 -29.55 14.57 -49.25
C VAL A 75 -29.50 14.51 -47.71
N GLU A 76 -28.33 14.18 -47.14
CA GLU A 76 -28.11 14.12 -45.70
C GLU A 76 -28.28 15.50 -45.06
N GLY A 77 -29.45 15.77 -44.48
CA GLY A 77 -29.80 17.06 -43.87
C GLY A 77 -30.97 17.80 -44.53
N LEU A 78 -31.50 17.30 -45.66
CA LEU A 78 -32.73 17.84 -46.24
C LEU A 78 -33.98 17.32 -45.52
N ILE A 79 -33.88 16.17 -44.87
CA ILE A 79 -34.97 15.56 -44.10
C ILE A 79 -34.69 15.78 -42.60
N GLU A 80 -35.66 16.38 -41.92
CA GLU A 80 -35.62 16.58 -40.47
C GLU A 80 -35.82 15.24 -39.75
N ILE A 81 -34.83 14.83 -38.94
CA ILE A 81 -34.89 13.59 -38.18
C ILE A 81 -35.63 13.85 -36.87
N GLU A 82 -36.95 13.64 -36.86
CA GLU A 82 -37.82 13.69 -35.66
C GLU A 82 -37.77 12.38 -34.85
N ASN A 83 -36.58 11.87 -34.57
CA ASN A 83 -36.46 10.69 -33.70
C ASN A 83 -36.43 11.16 -32.22
N PRO A 84 -37.45 10.87 -31.40
CA PRO A 84 -37.51 11.30 -30.01
C PRO A 84 -36.43 10.68 -29.11
N ASN A 85 -35.82 9.56 -29.53
CA ASN A 85 -34.69 8.94 -28.82
C ASN A 85 -33.33 9.48 -29.32
N ARG A 86 -33.31 10.39 -30.30
CA ARG A 86 -32.07 10.97 -30.81
C ARG A 86 -31.51 11.96 -29.79
N LEU A 87 -30.43 11.56 -29.15
CA LEU A 87 -29.64 12.42 -28.28
C LEU A 87 -28.99 13.51 -29.15
N THR A 88 -29.38 14.76 -28.96
CA THR A 88 -28.74 15.93 -29.59
C THR A 88 -27.77 16.54 -28.60
N GLN A 89 -26.47 16.55 -28.89
CA GLN A 89 -25.52 17.17 -27.97
C GLN A 89 -25.58 18.68 -28.14
N LYS A 90 -26.21 19.35 -27.17
CA LYS A 90 -26.19 20.81 -27.09
C LYS A 90 -24.89 21.23 -26.43
N THR A 91 -24.01 21.91 -27.15
CA THR A 91 -22.77 22.47 -26.62
C THR A 91 -23.10 23.59 -25.62
N LYS A 92 -23.10 23.27 -24.33
CA LYS A 92 -23.26 24.26 -23.24
C LYS A 92 -21.89 24.78 -22.81
N LYS A 93 -21.81 26.08 -22.56
CA LYS A 93 -20.58 26.74 -22.10
C LYS A 93 -20.26 26.30 -20.66
N VAL A 94 -18.99 25.99 -20.41
CA VAL A 94 -18.46 25.48 -19.13
C VAL A 94 -18.82 26.38 -17.93
N THR A 95 -18.99 27.68 -18.17
CA THR A 95 -19.32 28.68 -17.14
C THR A 95 -20.75 28.60 -16.59
N GLN A 96 -21.62 27.77 -17.19
CA GLN A 96 -23.03 27.64 -16.80
C GLN A 96 -23.32 26.32 -16.07
N PHE A 97 -22.29 25.50 -15.83
CA PHE A 97 -22.40 24.36 -14.93
C PHE A 97 -22.11 24.84 -13.50
N GLU A 98 -23.16 25.02 -12.71
CA GLU A 98 -23.05 25.19 -11.26
C GLU A 98 -22.47 23.88 -10.68
N LEU A 99 -21.18 23.90 -10.36
CA LEU A 99 -20.42 22.77 -9.79
C LEU A 99 -20.59 22.66 -8.26
N ASP A 100 -21.46 23.46 -7.65
CA ASP A 100 -21.58 23.62 -6.20
C ASP A 100 -22.53 22.63 -5.52
N GLU A 101 -23.30 21.84 -6.27
CA GLU A 101 -24.07 20.76 -5.66
C GLU A 101 -23.19 19.51 -5.48
N PRO A 102 -23.02 19.00 -4.24
CA PRO A 102 -22.27 17.78 -4.00
C PRO A 102 -22.98 16.65 -4.75
N LYS A 103 -22.35 16.24 -5.86
CA LYS A 103 -22.78 15.11 -6.68
C LYS A 103 -23.07 13.96 -5.73
N GLN A 104 -24.35 13.60 -5.63
CA GLN A 104 -24.80 12.52 -4.76
C GLN A 104 -24.10 11.25 -5.23
N LEU A 105 -22.99 10.90 -4.57
CA LEU A 105 -22.17 9.73 -4.89
C LEU A 105 -23.09 8.54 -5.11
N SER A 106 -22.87 7.81 -6.20
CA SER A 106 -23.65 6.62 -6.52
C SER A 106 -23.70 5.70 -5.31
N ARG A 107 -24.81 4.99 -5.11
CA ARG A 107 -24.97 4.06 -3.97
C ARG A 107 -23.76 3.13 -3.82
N ARG A 108 -23.18 2.70 -4.94
CA ARG A 108 -21.95 1.90 -5.01
C ARG A 108 -20.72 2.64 -4.46
N GLU A 109 -20.53 3.88 -4.85
CA GLU A 109 -19.40 4.71 -4.40
C GLU A 109 -19.48 5.01 -2.90
N ARG A 110 -20.69 5.21 -2.34
CA ARG A 110 -20.88 5.40 -0.89
C ARG A 110 -20.48 4.17 -0.09
N GLU A 111 -20.94 3.00 -0.52
CA GLU A 111 -20.62 1.73 0.14
C GLU A 111 -19.12 1.40 0.03
N GLU A 112 -18.47 1.73 -1.09
CA GLU A 112 -17.03 1.56 -1.24
C GLU A 112 -16.21 2.50 -0.33
N ILE A 113 -16.59 3.78 -0.23
CA ILE A 113 -15.95 4.75 0.66
C ILE A 113 -16.15 4.34 2.12
N GLU A 114 -17.34 3.88 2.49
CA GLU A 114 -17.61 3.40 3.85
C GLU A 114 -16.80 2.15 4.17
N LYS A 115 -16.68 1.21 3.23
CA LYS A 115 -15.84 0.02 3.37
C LYS A 115 -14.36 0.38 3.53
N GLN A 116 -13.87 1.38 2.80
CA GLN A 116 -12.51 1.90 2.96
C GLN A 116 -12.33 2.52 4.35
N LYS A 117 -13.23 3.43 4.75
CA LYS A 117 -13.22 4.06 6.09
C LYS A 117 -13.29 3.05 7.23
N ALA A 118 -14.08 1.99 7.08
CA ALA A 118 -14.20 0.92 8.07
C ALA A 118 -12.89 0.14 8.22
N LYS A 119 -12.24 -0.20 7.10
CA LYS A 119 -10.92 -0.82 7.09
C LYS A 119 -9.87 0.08 7.73
N GLU A 120 -9.82 1.36 7.34
CA GLU A 120 -8.91 2.33 7.94
C GLU A 120 -9.13 2.50 9.44
N ARG A 121 -10.39 2.55 9.88
CA ARG A 121 -10.73 2.62 11.30
C ARG A 121 -10.26 1.37 12.04
N TYR A 122 -10.48 0.19 11.48
CA TYR A 122 -10.00 -1.07 12.05
C TYR A 122 -8.46 -1.06 12.16
N MET A 123 -7.77 -0.71 11.08
CA MET A 123 -6.30 -0.62 11.06
C MET A 123 -5.80 0.42 12.07
N ARG A 124 -6.43 1.60 12.15
CA ARG A 124 -6.11 2.62 13.15
C ARG A 124 -6.30 2.11 14.57
N LEU A 125 -7.40 1.42 14.85
CA LEU A 125 -7.63 0.81 16.17
C LEU A 125 -6.64 -0.31 16.48
N HIS A 126 -6.24 -1.08 15.48
CA HIS A 126 -5.24 -2.13 15.61
C HIS A 126 -3.87 -1.56 15.94
N MET A 127 -3.43 -0.55 15.18
CA MET A 127 -2.19 0.18 15.42
C MET A 127 -2.19 0.90 16.78
N ALA A 128 -3.36 1.41 17.20
CA ALA A 128 -3.54 1.99 18.53
C ALA A 128 -3.57 0.95 19.67
N GLY A 129 -3.46 -0.36 19.37
CA GLY A 129 -3.49 -1.40 20.39
C GLY A 129 -4.87 -1.65 20.99
N LYS A 130 -5.95 -1.20 20.35
CA LYS A 130 -7.31 -1.28 20.89
C LYS A 130 -8.07 -2.53 20.43
N THR A 131 -7.64 -3.18 19.35
CA THR A 131 -8.18 -4.48 18.93
C THR A 131 -7.73 -5.57 19.90
N ASP A 132 -8.53 -6.62 20.07
CA ASP A 132 -8.22 -7.68 21.05
C ASP A 132 -6.93 -8.43 20.71
N GLN A 133 -6.62 -8.55 19.41
CA GLN A 133 -5.35 -9.09 18.92
C GLN A 133 -4.16 -8.22 19.36
N ALA A 134 -4.21 -6.92 19.09
CA ALA A 134 -3.11 -6.03 19.45
C ALA A 134 -2.96 -5.88 20.97
N LYS A 135 -4.07 -5.91 21.74
CA LYS A 135 -4.04 -5.98 23.20
C LYS A 135 -3.34 -7.24 23.69
N ALA A 136 -3.65 -8.40 23.10
CA ALA A 136 -3.02 -9.66 23.46
C ALA A 136 -1.51 -9.64 23.18
N ASP A 137 -1.10 -9.10 22.03
CA ASP A 137 0.32 -8.99 21.70
C ASP A 137 1.05 -8.00 22.60
N LEU A 138 0.44 -6.85 22.93
CA LEU A 138 0.99 -5.93 23.93
C LEU A 138 1.10 -6.58 25.31
N ALA A 139 0.10 -7.35 25.73
CA ALA A 139 0.14 -8.08 26.99
C ALA A 139 1.26 -9.14 27.02
N ARG A 140 1.45 -9.89 25.93
CA ARG A 140 2.58 -10.82 25.77
C ARG A 140 3.92 -10.10 25.88
N LEU A 141 4.08 -8.97 25.19
CA LEU A 141 5.30 -8.16 25.28
C LEU A 141 5.52 -7.61 26.69
N ALA A 142 4.47 -7.19 27.39
CA ALA A 142 4.57 -6.74 28.78
C ALA A 142 5.04 -7.86 29.72
N ILE A 143 4.55 -9.09 29.55
CA ILE A 143 5.03 -10.25 30.31
C ILE A 143 6.53 -10.48 30.07
N ILE A 144 6.98 -10.43 28.82
CA ILE A 144 8.41 -10.59 28.49
C ILE A 144 9.25 -9.48 29.11
N ARG A 145 8.79 -8.22 29.03
CA ARG A 145 9.49 -7.09 29.68
C ARG A 145 9.61 -7.31 31.18
N LYS A 146 8.51 -7.69 31.85
CA LYS A 146 8.52 -8.00 33.28
C LYS A 146 9.48 -9.13 33.62
N GLN A 147 9.48 -10.23 32.86
CA GLN A 147 10.42 -11.34 33.07
C GLN A 147 11.88 -10.90 32.89
N ARG A 148 12.17 -10.03 31.92
CA ARG A 148 13.52 -9.49 31.72
C ARG A 148 13.95 -8.57 32.85
N GLU A 149 13.07 -7.69 33.30
CA GLU A 149 13.32 -6.80 34.43
C GLU A 149 13.52 -7.58 35.73
N ASP A 150 12.67 -8.58 36.01
CA ASP A 150 12.79 -9.44 37.19
C ASP A 150 14.09 -10.28 37.13
N ALA A 151 14.48 -10.77 35.95
CA ALA A 151 15.75 -11.48 35.78
C ALA A 151 16.97 -10.55 35.94
N ALA A 152 16.89 -9.30 35.47
CA ALA A 152 17.94 -8.31 35.67
C ALA A 152 18.09 -7.96 37.16
N LYS A 153 16.97 -7.67 37.84
CA LYS A 153 16.95 -7.41 39.29
C LYS A 153 17.53 -8.58 40.08
N LYS A 154 17.12 -9.82 39.80
CA LYS A 154 17.67 -11.02 40.44
C LYS A 154 19.18 -11.16 40.20
N LYS A 155 19.67 -10.91 38.98
CA LYS A 155 21.10 -10.93 38.67
C LYS A 155 21.87 -9.86 39.45
N ASP A 156 21.33 -8.66 39.58
CA ASP A 156 21.98 -7.57 40.32
C ASP A 156 21.98 -7.82 41.83
N GLU A 157 20.90 -8.38 42.38
CA GLU A 157 20.84 -8.81 43.78
C GLU A 157 21.83 -9.96 44.07
N GLU A 158 21.92 -10.96 43.19
CA GLU A 158 22.88 -12.05 43.33
C GLU A 158 24.33 -11.54 43.24
N LYS A 159 24.62 -10.59 42.35
CA LYS A 159 25.94 -9.95 42.27
C LYS A 159 26.28 -9.20 43.55
N LYS A 160 25.38 -8.35 44.06
CA LYS A 160 25.59 -7.62 45.32
C LYS A 160 25.77 -8.57 46.50
N ALA A 161 25.02 -9.66 46.56
CA ALA A 161 25.18 -10.67 47.61
C ALA A 161 26.52 -11.41 47.51
N LYS A 162 27.00 -11.71 46.29
CA LYS A 162 28.33 -12.30 46.08
C LYS A 162 29.44 -11.32 46.44
N GLU A 163 29.36 -10.07 46.00
CA GLU A 163 30.33 -9.02 46.33
C GLU A 163 30.37 -8.76 47.84
N ALA A 164 29.22 -8.72 48.53
CA ALA A 164 29.18 -8.60 49.98
C ALA A 164 29.82 -9.81 50.68
N LYS A 165 29.55 -11.03 50.21
CA LYS A 165 30.20 -12.25 50.74
C LYS A 165 31.71 -12.26 50.48
N GLU A 166 32.14 -11.85 49.30
CA GLU A 166 33.55 -11.73 48.93
C GLU A 166 34.25 -10.64 49.74
N ALA A 167 33.61 -9.50 49.97
CA ALA A 167 34.13 -8.43 50.83
C ALA A 167 34.24 -8.88 52.29
N VAL A 168 33.25 -9.58 52.83
CA VAL A 168 33.31 -10.16 54.19
C VAL A 168 34.40 -11.24 54.26
N ALA A 169 34.52 -12.11 53.26
CA ALA A 169 35.56 -13.12 53.21
C ALA A 169 36.98 -12.51 53.07
N ALA A 170 37.12 -11.44 52.29
CA ALA A 170 38.37 -10.69 52.14
C ALA A 170 38.74 -9.97 53.45
N ALA A 171 37.78 -9.34 54.12
CA ALA A 171 37.97 -8.72 55.42
C ALA A 171 38.38 -9.75 56.50
N ALA A 172 37.69 -10.90 56.56
CA ALA A 172 38.03 -11.98 57.48
C ALA A 172 39.44 -12.55 57.22
N ARG A 173 39.84 -12.72 55.95
CA ARG A 173 41.21 -13.12 55.60
C ARG A 173 42.25 -12.08 55.99
N GLY A 174 41.95 -10.80 55.81
CA GLY A 174 42.82 -9.69 56.22
C GLY A 174 43.06 -9.66 57.73
N VAL A 175 42.01 -9.81 58.54
CA VAL A 175 42.11 -9.83 60.01
C VAL A 175 42.91 -11.04 60.50
N ASN A 176 42.69 -12.24 59.95
CA ASN A 176 43.49 -13.42 60.30
C ASN A 176 44.97 -13.27 59.93
N SER A 177 45.30 -12.57 58.84
CA SER A 177 46.69 -12.33 58.45
C SER A 177 47.43 -11.32 59.34
N LEU A 178 46.68 -10.42 59.99
CA LEU A 178 47.20 -9.42 60.93
C LEU A 178 47.44 -10.00 62.33
N SER A 179 46.70 -11.04 62.74
CA SER A 179 46.85 -11.67 64.06
C SER A 179 47.97 -12.72 64.14
N LEU A 180 48.67 -13.00 63.03
CA LEU A 180 49.74 -14.01 62.92
C LEU A 180 51.16 -13.39 62.88
N LYS A 181 51.29 -12.09 63.17
CA LYS A 181 52.57 -11.37 63.35
C LYS A 181 52.68 -10.88 64.79
#